data_AF-A0A973PU00-F1
#
_entry.id   AF-A0A973PU00-F1
#
_cell.length_a   1.000
_cell.length_b   1.000
_cell.length_c   1.000
_cell.angle_alpha   90.00
_cell.angle_beta   90.00
_cell.angle_gamma   90.00
#
_symmetry.space_group_name_H-M   'P 1'
#
loop_
_entity.id
_entity.type
_entity.pdbx_description
1 polymer ?
#
loop_
_entity_poly.entity_id
_entity_poly.type
_entity_poly.pdbx_seq_one_letter_code
_entity_poly.pdbx_strand_id
1 'polypeptide(L)'
;RPYVPVAEGGFTLDSGIAAMSDLLARHPDTDGVFAANDLMAQGACQVLRERGRRVPQDVAVVGFDDSSVAVTCRPQLTTVRQPVEEMAAQMARLLDDHVHGVRTEATSVVFEPELVVRESA
;
A
#
# COMPACT_ATOMS: atom_id res chain seq x y z
N ARG A 1 1.28 -16.82 16.49
CA ARG A 1 0.97 -15.54 15.81
C ARG A 1 -0.52 -15.55 15.51
N PRO A 2 -1.29 -14.51 15.85
CA PRO A 2 -2.68 -14.44 15.42
C PRO A 2 -2.73 -14.49 13.88
N TYR A 3 -3.69 -15.23 13.34
CA TYR A 3 -3.95 -15.27 11.91
C TYR A 3 -4.61 -13.95 11.50
N VAL A 4 -4.03 -13.25 10.53
CA VAL A 4 -4.63 -12.05 9.93
C VAL A 4 -5.29 -12.50 8.62
N PRO A 5 -6.60 -12.29 8.44
CA PRO A 5 -7.26 -12.59 7.18
C PRO A 5 -6.61 -11.88 5.99
N VAL A 6 -6.50 -12.57 4.86
CA VAL A 6 -5.94 -12.03 3.62
C VAL A 6 -6.94 -12.21 2.48
N ALA A 7 -6.95 -11.25 1.56
CA ALA A 7 -7.57 -11.35 0.25
C ALA A 7 -6.53 -10.91 -0.78
N GLU A 8 -6.31 -11.72 -1.82
CA GLU A 8 -5.32 -11.41 -2.85
C GLU A 8 -5.84 -10.31 -3.79
N GLY A 9 -4.93 -9.44 -4.22
CA GLY A 9 -5.18 -8.43 -5.24
C GLY A 9 -4.05 -8.38 -6.25
N GLY A 10 -4.08 -7.38 -7.13
CA GLY A 10 -3.17 -7.27 -8.28
C GLY A 10 -2.65 -5.86 -8.51
N PHE A 11 -2.53 -5.05 -7.44
CA PHE A 11 -2.05 -3.67 -7.48
C PHE A 11 -2.90 -2.70 -8.31
N THR A 12 -4.14 -3.07 -8.62
CA THR A 12 -5.11 -2.23 -9.35
C THR A 12 -6.28 -1.84 -8.45
N LEU A 13 -6.95 -0.73 -8.81
CA LEU A 13 -8.18 -0.30 -8.16
C LEU A 13 -9.23 -1.42 -8.11
N ASP A 14 -9.51 -2.03 -9.26
CA ASP A 14 -10.52 -3.10 -9.40
C ASP A 14 -10.18 -4.32 -8.54
N SER A 15 -8.90 -4.67 -8.44
CA SER A 15 -8.47 -5.76 -7.56
C SER A 15 -8.66 -5.42 -6.07
N GLY A 16 -8.49 -4.15 -5.68
CA GLY A 16 -8.81 -3.68 -4.33
C GLY A 16 -10.29 -3.74 -4.01
N ILE A 17 -11.15 -3.40 -4.98
CA ILE A 17 -12.61 -3.52 -4.86
C ILE A 17 -13.02 -4.99 -4.66
N ALA A 18 -12.49 -5.88 -5.49
CA ALA A 18 -12.78 -7.32 -5.39
C ALA A 18 -12.29 -7.89 -4.04
N ALA A 19 -11.04 -7.59 -3.66
CA ALA A 19 -10.44 -8.08 -2.43
C ALA A 19 -11.18 -7.59 -1.17
N MET A 20 -11.53 -6.30 -1.10
CA MET A 20 -12.28 -5.76 0.05
C MET A 20 -13.69 -6.35 0.14
N SER A 21 -14.34 -6.56 -1.00
CA SER A 21 -15.68 -7.17 -1.04
C SER A 21 -15.68 -8.61 -0.51
N ASP A 22 -14.69 -9.40 -0.92
CA ASP A 22 -14.48 -10.77 -0.43
C ASP A 22 -14.10 -10.79 1.06
N LEU A 23 -13.21 -9.90 1.48
CA LEU A 23 -12.77 -9.80 2.87
C LEU A 23 -13.94 -9.48 3.81
N LEU A 24 -14.80 -8.50 3.48
CA LEU A 24 -16.00 -8.20 4.28
C LEU A 24 -17.03 -9.32 4.26
N ALA A 25 -17.12 -10.10 3.17
CA ALA A 25 -18.06 -11.22 3.09
C ALA A 25 -17.63 -12.37 4.01
N ARG A 26 -16.33 -12.64 4.11
CA ARG A 26 -15.77 -13.69 4.97
C ARG A 26 -15.56 -13.22 6.41
N HIS A 27 -15.28 -11.95 6.61
CA HIS A 27 -14.93 -11.31 7.89
C HIS A 27 -15.71 -10.01 8.06
N PRO A 28 -17.01 -10.07 8.38
CA PRO A 28 -17.87 -8.89 8.47
C PRO A 28 -17.49 -7.92 9.59
N ASP A 29 -16.71 -8.38 10.58
CA ASP A 29 -16.24 -7.63 11.74
C ASP A 29 -14.85 -7.00 11.53
N THR A 30 -14.32 -6.99 10.30
CA THR A 30 -13.07 -6.27 9.99
C THR A 30 -13.18 -4.80 10.41
N ASP A 31 -12.22 -4.33 11.20
CA ASP A 31 -12.09 -2.97 11.73
C ASP A 31 -10.87 -2.21 11.16
N GLY A 32 -10.02 -2.90 10.40
CA GLY A 32 -8.84 -2.31 9.77
C GLY A 32 -8.36 -3.12 8.56
N VAL A 33 -7.88 -2.41 7.53
CA VAL A 33 -7.24 -3.00 6.35
C VAL A 33 -5.93 -2.30 6.04
N PHE A 34 -4.89 -3.10 5.83
CA PHE A 34 -3.66 -2.69 5.18
C PHE A 34 -3.68 -3.18 3.73
N ALA A 35 -3.68 -2.25 2.77
CA ALA A 35 -3.64 -2.55 1.35
C ALA A 35 -2.22 -2.40 0.80
N ALA A 36 -1.83 -3.31 -0.08
CA ALA A 36 -0.46 -3.40 -0.59
C ALA A 36 -0.05 -2.26 -1.54
N ASN A 37 -0.98 -1.42 -1.98
CA ASN A 37 -0.73 -0.12 -2.59
C ASN A 37 -1.93 0.82 -2.45
N ASP A 38 -1.72 2.10 -2.76
CA ASP A 38 -2.76 3.13 -2.64
C ASP A 38 -3.93 2.93 -3.61
N LEU A 39 -3.71 2.34 -4.79
CA LEU A 39 -4.80 2.02 -5.73
C LEU A 39 -5.76 1.00 -5.14
N MET A 40 -5.23 -0.07 -4.55
CA MET A 40 -6.06 -1.06 -3.86
C MET A 40 -6.71 -0.47 -2.61
N ALA A 41 -6.02 0.39 -1.87
CA ALA A 41 -6.57 1.10 -0.70
C ALA A 41 -7.77 1.99 -1.10
N GLN A 42 -7.66 2.71 -2.22
CA GLN A 42 -8.76 3.49 -2.79
C GLN A 42 -9.96 2.60 -3.14
N GLY A 43 -9.71 1.43 -3.73
CA GLY A 43 -10.75 0.44 -4.04
C GLY A 43 -11.43 -0.10 -2.78
N ALA A 44 -10.66 -0.34 -1.71
CA ALA A 44 -11.20 -0.72 -0.41
C ALA A 44 -12.09 0.37 0.19
N CYS A 45 -11.66 1.63 0.17
CA CYS A 45 -12.47 2.78 0.60
C CYS A 45 -13.79 2.89 -0.18
N GLN A 46 -13.77 2.61 -1.49
CA GLN A 46 -14.98 2.61 -2.30
C GLN A 46 -15.98 1.54 -1.82
N VAL A 47 -15.52 0.30 -1.64
CA VAL A 47 -16.38 -0.80 -1.15
C VAL A 47 -16.92 -0.51 0.24
N LEU A 48 -16.07 -0.03 1.15
CA LEU A 48 -16.48 0.32 2.51
C LEU A 48 -17.62 1.34 2.49
N ARG A 49 -17.47 2.41 1.69
CA ARG A 49 -18.51 3.43 1.49
C ARG A 49 -19.79 2.84 0.91
N GLU A 50 -19.69 1.99 -0.11
CA GLU A 50 -20.86 1.32 -0.73
C GLU A 50 -21.58 0.38 0.25
N ARG A 51 -20.86 -0.19 1.22
CA ARG A 51 -21.40 -1.03 2.30
C ARG A 51 -21.83 -0.22 3.53
N GLY A 52 -21.80 1.12 3.46
CA GLY A 52 -22.19 2.00 4.56
C GLY A 52 -21.23 1.99 5.75
N ARG A 53 -19.99 1.50 5.58
CA ARG A 53 -18.92 1.55 6.58
C ARG A 53 -18.16 2.88 6.45
N ARG A 54 -17.97 3.57 7.56
CA ARG A 54 -17.21 4.82 7.65
C ARG A 54 -15.73 4.52 7.79
N VAL A 55 -14.92 5.27 7.05
CA VAL A 55 -13.46 5.26 7.18
C VAL A 55 -13.06 6.59 7.84
N PRO A 56 -12.34 6.59 8.98
CA PRO A 56 -11.76 5.44 9.68
C PRO A 56 -12.66 4.78 10.75
N GLN A 57 -13.83 5.34 11.06
CA GLN A 57 -14.51 5.04 12.34
C GLN A 57 -15.03 3.60 12.46
N ASP A 58 -15.43 2.99 11.35
CA ASP A 58 -15.86 1.59 11.33
C ASP A 58 -14.75 0.68 10.81
N VAL A 59 -13.99 1.14 9.80
CA VAL A 59 -12.84 0.43 9.25
C VAL A 59 -11.72 1.42 8.94
N ALA A 60 -10.58 1.31 9.61
CA ALA A 60 -9.38 2.06 9.29
C ALA A 60 -8.71 1.50 8.02
N VAL A 61 -8.14 2.37 7.17
CA VAL A 61 -7.48 1.96 5.93
C VAL A 61 -6.08 2.55 5.87
N VAL A 62 -5.08 1.70 5.69
CA VAL A 62 -3.69 2.09 5.44
C VAL A 62 -3.26 1.57 4.06
N GLY A 63 -2.70 2.45 3.23
CA GLY A 63 -2.14 2.12 1.93
C GLY A 63 -0.62 1.93 1.94
N PHE A 64 -0.05 1.91 0.74
CA PHE A 64 1.39 1.82 0.49
C PHE A 64 1.71 2.62 -0.79
N ASP A 65 2.87 3.27 -0.83
CA ASP A 65 3.48 4.08 -1.91
C ASP A 65 3.52 5.59 -1.64
N ASP A 66 2.55 6.16 -0.92
CA ASP A 66 2.35 7.62 -0.84
C ASP A 66 2.26 8.32 -2.21
N SER A 67 1.53 7.67 -3.11
CA SER A 67 1.27 8.14 -4.46
C SER A 67 0.27 9.30 -4.51
N SER A 68 0.02 9.84 -5.70
CA SER A 68 -1.04 10.84 -5.92
C SER A 68 -2.44 10.35 -5.51
N VAL A 69 -2.66 9.04 -5.48
CA VAL A 69 -3.91 8.44 -4.99
C VAL A 69 -4.10 8.70 -3.49
N ALA A 70 -3.03 8.68 -2.69
CA ALA A 70 -3.12 8.90 -1.26
C ALA A 70 -3.69 10.28 -0.89
N VAL A 71 -3.36 11.31 -1.66
CA VAL A 71 -3.83 12.69 -1.43
C VAL A 71 -5.18 13.01 -2.10
N THR A 72 -5.54 12.27 -3.16
CA THR A 72 -6.79 12.48 -3.91
C THR A 72 -7.94 11.59 -3.45
N CYS A 73 -7.64 10.47 -2.79
CA CYS A 73 -8.65 9.61 -2.15
C CYS A 73 -9.44 10.39 -1.08
N ARG A 74 -10.66 9.92 -0.79
CA ARG A 74 -11.55 10.46 0.25
C ARG A 74 -12.03 9.31 1.14
N PRO A 75 -11.64 9.27 2.42
CA PRO A 75 -10.68 10.16 3.10
C PRO A 75 -9.26 10.09 2.51
N GLN A 76 -8.42 11.10 2.78
CA GLN A 76 -7.00 11.04 2.41
C GLN A 76 -6.32 9.86 3.10
N LEU A 77 -5.51 9.09 2.37
CA LEU A 77 -4.96 7.83 2.85
C LEU A 77 -3.75 8.04 3.77
N THR A 78 -3.83 7.47 4.97
CA THR A 78 -2.66 7.05 5.74
C THR A 78 -1.95 5.97 4.91
N THR A 79 -0.64 6.10 4.68
CA THR A 79 0.09 5.25 3.72
C THR A 79 1.57 5.19 4.04
N VAL A 80 2.22 4.10 3.66
CA VAL A 80 3.68 3.94 3.81
C VAL A 80 4.39 4.52 2.59
N ARG A 81 5.12 5.61 2.77
CA ARG A 81 5.99 6.22 1.75
C ARG A 81 7.28 5.42 1.60
N GLN A 82 7.60 5.10 0.36
CA GLN A 82 8.89 4.53 -0.03
C GLN A 82 9.77 5.63 -0.64
N PRO A 83 11.09 5.69 -0.35
CA PRO A 83 11.99 6.67 -0.96
C PRO A 83 12.36 6.25 -2.39
N VAL A 84 11.37 6.19 -3.30
CA VAL A 84 11.51 5.60 -4.65
C VAL A 84 12.58 6.30 -5.51
N GLU A 85 12.77 7.60 -5.32
CA GLU A 85 13.82 8.36 -6.02
C GLU A 85 15.22 7.94 -5.56
N GLU A 86 15.42 7.76 -4.26
CA GLU A 86 16.69 7.28 -3.71
C GLU A 86 16.95 5.83 -4.12
N MET A 87 15.91 4.99 -4.11
CA MET A 87 15.98 3.61 -4.60
C MET A 87 16.42 3.58 -6.07
N ALA A 88 15.79 4.40 -6.93
CA ALA A 88 16.16 4.50 -8.35
C ALA A 88 17.60 4.99 -8.54
N ALA A 89 18.02 6.01 -7.78
CA ALA A 89 19.39 6.50 -7.82
C ALA A 89 20.42 5.43 -7.40
N GLN A 90 20.15 4.66 -6.34
CA GLN A 90 21.04 3.56 -5.93
C GLN A 90 21.04 2.42 -6.94
N MET A 91 19.88 2.06 -7.53
CA MET A 91 19.82 1.06 -8.59
C MET A 91 20.69 1.47 -9.80
N ALA A 92 20.62 2.72 -10.23
CA ALA A 92 21.43 3.23 -11.33
C ALA A 92 22.93 3.18 -11.02
N ARG A 93 23.34 3.57 -9.80
CA ARG A 93 24.74 3.49 -9.37
C ARG A 93 25.28 2.06 -9.32
N LEU A 94 24.50 1.13 -8.76
CA LEU A 94 24.90 -0.27 -8.69
C LEU A 94 25.05 -0.90 -10.08
N LEU A 95 24.19 -0.53 -11.03
CA LEU A 95 24.32 -0.95 -12.43
C LEU A 95 25.57 -0.37 -13.09
N ASP A 96 25.84 0.93 -12.88
CA ASP A 96 27.01 1.61 -13.45
C ASP A 96 28.32 1.01 -12.93
N ASP A 97 28.42 0.77 -11.62
CA ASP A 97 29.55 0.11 -10.97
C ASP A 97 29.77 -1.31 -11.54
N HIS A 98 28.69 -2.03 -11.84
CA HIS A 98 28.75 -3.37 -12.42
C HIS A 98 29.26 -3.37 -13.85
N VAL A 99 28.74 -2.48 -14.69
CA VAL A 99 29.14 -2.35 -16.10
C VAL A 99 30.61 -1.95 -16.23
N HIS A 100 31.11 -1.11 -15.32
CA HIS A 100 32.50 -0.66 -15.32
C HIS A 100 33.46 -1.54 -14.51
N GLY A 101 32.98 -2.65 -13.93
CA GLY A 101 33.80 -3.57 -13.15
C GLY A 101 34.31 -3.00 -11.82
N VAL A 102 33.75 -1.87 -11.35
CA VAL A 102 34.02 -1.28 -10.03
C VAL A 102 33.47 -2.18 -8.92
N ARG A 103 32.33 -2.83 -9.17
CA ARG A 103 31.73 -3.81 -8.26
C ARG A 103 30.99 -4.90 -9.02
N THR A 104 31.46 -6.14 -8.91
CA THR A 104 30.87 -7.31 -9.62
C THR A 104 30.00 -8.20 -8.73
N GLU A 105 30.05 -8.04 -7.42
CA GLU A 105 29.25 -8.82 -6.47
C GLU A 105 27.84 -8.28 -6.31
N ALA A 106 26.87 -9.18 -6.16
CA ALA A 106 25.48 -8.81 -5.91
C ALA A 106 25.37 -8.05 -4.58
N THR A 107 24.81 -6.84 -4.65
CA THR A 107 24.62 -5.96 -3.48
C THR A 107 23.14 -5.80 -3.19
N SER A 108 22.75 -5.96 -1.92
CA SER A 108 21.40 -5.65 -1.44
C SER A 108 21.45 -4.36 -0.60
N VAL A 109 20.57 -3.41 -0.90
CA VAL A 109 20.39 -2.16 -0.15
C VAL A 109 18.96 -2.12 0.36
N VAL A 110 18.80 -1.88 1.66
CA VAL A 110 17.48 -1.75 2.33
C VAL A 110 17.28 -0.29 2.68
N PHE A 111 16.08 0.23 2.40
CA PHE A 111 15.69 1.60 2.69
C PHE A 111 14.64 1.61 3.80
N GLU A 112 14.73 2.60 4.68
CA GLU A 112 13.73 2.79 5.74
C GLU A 112 12.50 3.51 5.15
N PRO A 113 11.29 2.92 5.22
CA PRO A 113 10.08 3.59 4.80
C PRO A 113 9.57 4.57 5.88
N GLU A 114 8.67 5.47 5.49
CA GLU A 114 8.02 6.41 6.41
C GLU A 114 6.51 6.19 6.41
N LEU A 115 5.87 6.13 7.59
CA LEU A 115 4.40 6.14 7.67
C LEU A 115 3.89 7.58 7.62
N VAL A 116 3.14 7.91 6.57
CA VAL A 116 2.49 9.21 6.42
C VAL A 116 1.05 9.09 6.91
N VAL A 117 0.77 9.62 8.10
CA VAL A 117 -0.55 9.59 8.73
C VAL A 117 -1.46 10.67 8.15
N ARG A 118 -2.69 10.29 7.78
CA ARG A 118 -3.74 11.18 7.26
C ARG A 118 -5.11 10.82 7.87
N GLU A 119 -6.18 11.00 7.10
CA GLU A 119 -7.56 10.93 7.59
C GLU A 119 -8.10 9.50 7.69
N SER A 120 -7.53 8.54 6.95
CA SER A 120 -8.10 7.19 6.82
C SER A 120 -7.71 6.20 7.92
N ALA A 121 -6.75 6.53 8.78
CA ALA A 121 -6.35 5.74 9.94
C ALA A 121 -5.60 6.61 10.95
#